data_AF-A0A7V3U5V5-F1
#
_entry.id   AF-A0A7V3U5V5-F1
#
_cell.length_a   1.000
_cell.length_b   1.000
_cell.length_c   1.000
_cell.angle_alpha   90.00
_cell.angle_beta   90.00
_cell.angle_gamma   90.00
#
_symmetry.space_group_name_H-M   'P 1'
#
loop_
_entity.id
_entity.type
_entity.pdbx_description
1 polymer ?
#
loop_
_entity_poly.entity_id
_entity_poly.type
_entity_poly.pdbx_seq_one_letter_code
_entity_poly.pdbx_strand_id
1 'polypeptide(L)'
;MFSIVKTIHSVIPFIFRTFLTALKSLKSFLLVIFLVLSIILNVAMFIGGTIYSTASSVFDAVTGLRSVATQHAADIASIGGDLIEERRLNRELRGEVGDLTEELALERSAKRKLRSQLSETAAERAALRAKREAVNATTDRISRRATKAAGREIGSMFGEAIPYVGIAIIVGAATLELNDLCATMKDMQKLREIFDPDAAPDENVTTVCAIKVPTKEEIWAKVKASPREVWEGVKAKMPDLPEFPEFDWSGIWTSIEDGAIGSLDTLKDVSRQTLKGASITADRVTKRVKEIPDLLLDWWSD
;
A
#
# COMPACT_ATOMS: atom_id res chain seq x y z
N MET A 1 -150.44 41.08 -6.17
CA MET A 1 -149.10 41.08 -5.54
C MET A 1 -148.60 39.69 -5.08
N PHE A 2 -149.41 38.62 -5.14
CA PHE A 2 -149.02 37.28 -4.61
C PHE A 2 -148.37 36.31 -5.62
N SER A 3 -148.39 36.59 -6.93
CA SER A 3 -147.87 35.66 -7.94
C SER A 3 -146.35 35.78 -8.20
N ILE A 4 -145.75 36.94 -7.93
CA ILE A 4 -144.31 37.19 -8.24
C ILE A 4 -143.39 36.58 -7.17
N VAL A 5 -143.85 36.48 -5.92
CA VAL A 5 -143.03 35.97 -4.80
C VAL A 5 -142.80 34.45 -4.91
N LYS A 6 -143.76 33.71 -5.47
CA LYS A 6 -143.65 32.24 -5.59
C LYS A 6 -142.65 31.80 -6.65
N THR A 7 -142.46 32.60 -7.71
CA THR A 7 -141.50 32.33 -8.78
C THR A 7 -140.06 32.53 -8.31
N ILE A 8 -139.81 33.51 -7.44
CA ILE A 8 -138.47 33.81 -6.92
C ILE A 8 -137.98 32.69 -5.96
N HIS A 9 -138.87 32.14 -5.13
CA HIS A 9 -138.48 31.09 -4.18
C HIS A 9 -138.11 29.75 -4.85
N SER A 10 -138.59 29.48 -6.08
CA SER A 10 -138.29 28.24 -6.80
C SER A 10 -136.98 28.30 -7.60
N VAL A 11 -136.49 29.48 -7.98
CA VAL A 11 -135.34 29.64 -8.89
C VAL A 11 -134.01 29.74 -8.12
N ILE A 12 -134.03 30.31 -6.91
CA ILE A 12 -132.85 30.47 -6.04
C ILE A 12 -132.09 29.16 -5.77
N PRO A 13 -132.72 28.03 -5.40
CA PRO A 13 -131.99 26.79 -5.13
C PRO A 13 -131.37 26.17 -6.40
N PHE A 14 -131.91 26.47 -7.58
CA PHE A 14 -131.39 25.97 -8.86
C PHE A 14 -130.11 26.72 -9.29
N ILE A 15 -130.09 28.04 -9.13
CA ILE A 15 -128.91 28.88 -9.42
C ILE A 15 -127.78 28.59 -8.41
N PHE A 16 -128.12 28.44 -7.12
CA PHE A 16 -127.12 28.14 -6.10
C PHE A 16 -126.46 26.77 -6.30
N ARG A 17 -127.24 25.75 -6.71
CA ARG A 17 -126.71 24.41 -6.98
C ARG A 17 -125.78 24.39 -8.19
N THR A 18 -126.11 25.11 -9.26
CA THR A 18 -125.27 25.21 -10.48
C THR A 18 -123.97 25.99 -10.24
N PHE A 19 -124.02 27.05 -9.42
CA PHE A 19 -122.84 27.82 -9.02
C PHE A 19 -121.86 26.98 -8.17
N LEU A 20 -122.37 26.19 -7.22
CA LEU A 20 -121.53 25.32 -6.39
C LEU A 20 -120.86 24.18 -7.18
N THR A 21 -121.53 23.58 -8.17
CA THR A 21 -120.88 22.59 -9.05
C THR A 21 -119.80 23.21 -9.94
N ALA A 22 -120.00 24.43 -10.43
CA ALA A 22 -118.98 25.14 -11.21
C ALA A 22 -117.73 25.43 -10.36
N LEU A 23 -117.91 25.87 -9.12
CA LEU A 23 -116.80 26.12 -8.18
C LEU A 23 -116.03 24.83 -7.82
N LYS A 24 -116.74 23.71 -7.67
CA LYS A 24 -116.13 22.40 -7.41
C LYS A 24 -115.33 21.88 -8.60
N SER A 25 -115.84 22.08 -9.82
CA SER A 25 -115.14 21.73 -11.06
C SER A 25 -113.84 22.54 -11.24
N LEU A 26 -113.91 23.86 -11.02
CA LEU A 26 -112.75 24.75 -11.13
C LEU A 26 -111.62 24.37 -10.15
N LYS A 27 -111.98 24.05 -8.90
CA LYS A 27 -111.01 23.58 -7.89
C LYS A 27 -110.32 22.28 -8.29
N SER A 28 -111.06 21.36 -8.92
CA SER A 28 -110.50 20.10 -9.42
C SER A 28 -109.52 20.34 -10.58
N PHE A 29 -109.84 21.23 -11.51
CA PHE A 29 -108.94 21.58 -12.62
C PHE A 29 -107.64 22.24 -12.14
N LEU A 30 -107.72 23.17 -11.17
CA LEU A 30 -106.53 23.81 -10.59
C LEU A 30 -105.60 22.80 -9.91
N LEU A 31 -106.16 21.81 -9.20
CA LEU A 31 -105.38 20.74 -8.57
C LEU A 31 -104.67 19.86 -9.61
N VAL A 32 -105.34 19.51 -10.70
CA VAL A 32 -104.73 18.71 -11.79
C VAL A 32 -103.60 19.48 -12.46
N ILE A 33 -103.78 20.77 -12.75
CA ILE A 33 -102.72 21.60 -13.35
C ILE A 33 -101.50 21.68 -12.44
N PHE A 34 -101.71 21.91 -11.14
CA PHE A 34 -100.60 22.01 -10.18
C PHE A 34 -99.84 20.66 -10.05
N LEU A 35 -100.57 19.54 -10.08
CA LEU A 35 -99.99 18.22 -10.04
C LEU A 35 -99.16 17.90 -11.30
N VAL A 36 -99.66 18.24 -12.49
CA VAL A 36 -98.91 18.09 -13.74
C VAL A 36 -97.65 18.95 -13.73
N LEU A 37 -97.74 20.19 -13.25
CA LEU A 37 -96.59 21.11 -13.18
C LEU A 37 -95.49 20.57 -12.24
N SER A 38 -95.88 20.03 -11.09
CA SER A 38 -94.95 19.42 -10.12
C SER A 38 -94.27 18.17 -10.69
N ILE A 39 -94.99 17.35 -11.46
CA ILE A 39 -94.41 16.18 -12.14
C ILE A 39 -93.40 16.63 -13.19
N ILE A 40 -93.74 17.62 -14.03
CA ILE A 40 -92.83 18.16 -15.05
C ILE A 40 -91.56 18.71 -14.40
N LEU A 41 -91.70 19.46 -13.30
CA LEU A 41 -90.55 20.07 -12.60
C LEU A 41 -89.61 19.00 -11.99
N ASN A 42 -90.17 17.95 -11.38
CA ASN A 42 -89.37 16.86 -10.81
C ASN A 42 -88.66 16.05 -11.90
N VAL A 43 -89.34 15.77 -13.02
CA VAL A 43 -88.72 15.11 -14.18
C VAL A 43 -87.60 15.99 -14.76
N ALA A 44 -87.79 17.31 -14.85
CA ALA A 44 -86.76 18.23 -15.31
C ALA A 44 -85.52 18.26 -14.40
N MET A 45 -85.68 18.21 -13.07
CA MET A 45 -84.52 18.14 -12.15
C MET A 45 -83.78 16.81 -12.24
N PHE A 46 -84.50 15.69 -12.37
CA PHE A 46 -83.89 14.36 -12.53
C PHE A 46 -83.10 14.23 -13.85
N ILE A 47 -83.58 14.91 -14.88
CA ILE A 47 -82.99 14.92 -16.22
C ILE A 47 -81.92 16.03 -16.39
N GLY A 48 -81.90 17.03 -15.52
CA GLY A 48 -80.94 18.15 -15.55
C GLY A 48 -79.46 17.72 -15.44
N GLY A 49 -79.18 16.54 -14.89
CA GLY A 49 -77.84 15.95 -14.84
C GLY A 49 -77.38 15.27 -16.13
N THR A 50 -78.27 14.97 -17.07
CA THR A 50 -77.97 14.10 -18.23
C THR A 50 -78.24 14.73 -19.60
N ILE A 51 -78.84 15.92 -19.69
CA ILE A 51 -79.18 16.56 -21.00
C ILE A 51 -78.25 17.70 -21.43
N TYR A 52 -77.27 18.12 -20.62
CA TYR A 52 -76.32 19.14 -21.08
C TYR A 52 -75.33 18.66 -22.16
N SER A 53 -75.20 17.35 -22.43
CA SER A 53 -74.25 16.83 -23.41
C SER A 53 -74.80 16.65 -24.83
N THR A 54 -76.10 16.80 -25.06
CA THR A 54 -76.72 16.49 -26.37
C THR A 54 -77.43 17.66 -27.04
N ALA A 55 -77.62 18.80 -26.35
CA ALA A 55 -78.18 20.01 -26.96
C ALA A 55 -77.12 20.95 -27.57
N SER A 56 -75.83 20.75 -27.30
CA SER A 56 -74.75 21.66 -27.73
C SER A 56 -74.16 21.33 -29.12
N SER A 57 -74.27 20.10 -29.60
CA SER A 57 -73.76 19.73 -30.94
C SER A 57 -74.55 20.34 -32.10
N VAL A 58 -75.76 20.87 -31.84
CA VAL A 58 -76.63 21.46 -32.86
C VAL A 58 -76.50 22.99 -32.91
N PHE A 59 -76.02 23.65 -31.85
CA PHE A 59 -75.81 25.11 -31.83
C PHE A 59 -74.45 25.56 -32.40
N ASP A 60 -73.42 24.71 -32.32
CA ASP A 60 -72.07 25.02 -32.85
C ASP A 60 -72.03 25.00 -34.40
N ALA A 61 -72.88 24.21 -35.05
CA ALA A 61 -72.93 24.10 -36.51
C ALA A 61 -73.62 25.28 -37.22
N VAL A 62 -74.42 26.08 -36.50
CA VAL A 62 -75.30 27.11 -37.10
C VAL A 62 -74.86 28.54 -36.78
N THR A 63 -74.04 28.77 -35.74
CA THR A 63 -73.73 30.16 -35.30
C THR A 63 -72.25 30.56 -35.39
N GLY A 64 -71.31 29.62 -35.57
CA GLY A 64 -69.89 29.92 -35.84
C GLY A 64 -69.13 30.65 -34.72
N LEU A 65 -69.76 30.95 -33.59
CA LEU A 65 -69.17 31.63 -32.45
C LEU A 65 -68.72 30.61 -31.40
N ARG A 66 -67.41 30.46 -31.21
CA ARG A 66 -66.83 29.59 -30.17
C ARG A 66 -67.33 30.03 -28.78
N SER A 67 -68.18 29.21 -28.17
CA SER A 67 -68.67 29.40 -26.80
C SER A 67 -67.52 29.28 -25.78
N VAL A 68 -67.55 30.11 -24.73
CA VAL A 68 -66.61 30.15 -23.58
C VAL A 68 -66.41 28.77 -22.93
N ALA A 69 -67.40 27.87 -23.03
CA ALA A 69 -67.29 26.49 -22.57
C ALA A 69 -66.27 25.66 -23.39
N THR A 70 -66.15 25.89 -24.69
CA THR A 70 -65.15 25.22 -25.55
C THR A 70 -63.75 25.81 -25.37
N GLN A 71 -63.65 27.11 -25.07
CA GLN A 71 -62.38 27.77 -24.73
C GLN A 71 -61.83 27.26 -23.39
N HIS A 72 -62.67 27.17 -22.35
CA HIS A 72 -62.24 26.58 -21.08
C HIS A 72 -61.95 25.08 -21.17
N ALA A 73 -62.68 24.33 -21.99
CA ALA A 73 -62.34 22.93 -22.26
C ALA A 73 -60.99 22.80 -22.98
N ALA A 74 -60.68 23.69 -23.92
CA ALA A 74 -59.40 23.74 -24.61
C ALA A 74 -58.25 24.17 -23.68
N ASP A 75 -58.46 25.19 -22.83
CA ASP A 75 -57.46 25.67 -21.86
C ASP A 75 -57.19 24.63 -20.76
N ILE A 76 -58.23 23.93 -20.27
CA ILE A 76 -58.05 22.83 -19.31
C ILE A 76 -57.32 21.65 -19.96
N ALA A 77 -57.62 21.37 -21.24
CA ALA A 77 -56.90 20.35 -22.00
C ALA A 77 -55.44 20.72 -22.27
N SER A 78 -55.13 21.99 -22.57
CA SER A 78 -53.77 22.46 -22.81
C SER A 78 -52.95 22.53 -21.51
N ILE A 79 -53.52 23.04 -20.41
CA ILE A 79 -52.88 23.03 -19.09
C ILE A 79 -52.68 21.57 -18.59
N GLY A 80 -53.64 20.68 -18.87
CA GLY A 80 -53.50 19.25 -18.62
C GLY A 80 -52.35 18.63 -19.41
N GLY A 81 -52.16 19.02 -20.67
CA GLY A 81 -51.04 18.62 -21.53
C GLY A 81 -49.68 19.12 -21.01
N ASP A 82 -49.57 20.40 -20.68
CA ASP A 82 -48.34 21.00 -20.16
C ASP A 82 -47.93 20.39 -18.81
N LEU A 83 -48.90 20.13 -17.92
CA LEU A 83 -48.63 19.49 -16.63
C LEU A 83 -48.17 18.03 -16.81
N ILE A 84 -48.64 17.33 -17.84
CA ILE A 84 -48.17 15.97 -18.18
C ILE A 84 -46.71 16.03 -18.68
N GLU A 85 -46.36 17.01 -19.51
CA GLU A 85 -45.00 17.18 -20.01
C GLU A 85 -44.02 17.63 -18.90
N GLU A 86 -44.42 18.55 -18.04
CA GLU A 86 -43.62 18.96 -16.88
C GLU A 86 -43.36 17.78 -15.93
N ARG A 87 -44.38 16.93 -15.70
CA ARG A 87 -44.22 15.69 -14.93
C ARG A 87 -43.29 14.69 -15.63
N ARG A 88 -43.27 14.64 -16.96
CA ARG A 88 -42.36 13.78 -17.74
C ARG A 88 -40.92 14.25 -17.56
N LEU A 89 -40.66 15.54 -17.77
CA LEU A 89 -39.33 16.14 -17.59
C LEU A 89 -38.83 16.02 -16.15
N ASN A 90 -39.70 16.22 -15.15
CA ASN A 90 -39.32 16.08 -13.75
C ASN A 90 -38.98 14.62 -13.39
N ARG A 91 -39.62 13.62 -14.03
CA ARG A 91 -39.23 12.22 -13.88
C ARG A 91 -37.88 11.93 -14.53
N GLU A 92 -37.63 12.48 -15.72
CA GLU A 92 -36.36 12.36 -16.43
C GLU A 92 -35.20 12.97 -15.64
N LEU A 93 -35.36 14.21 -15.17
CA LEU A 93 -34.36 14.89 -14.35
C LEU A 93 -34.09 14.16 -13.03
N ARG A 94 -35.13 13.59 -12.41
CA ARG A 94 -34.96 12.73 -11.22
C ARG A 94 -34.20 11.44 -11.55
N GLY A 95 -34.39 10.90 -12.76
CA GLY A 95 -33.61 9.78 -13.28
C GLY A 95 -32.13 10.16 -13.41
N GLU A 96 -31.83 11.25 -14.13
CA GLU A 96 -30.45 11.74 -14.30
C GLU A 96 -29.76 12.05 -12.96
N VAL A 97 -30.46 12.68 -12.01
CA VAL A 97 -29.92 12.92 -10.66
C VAL A 97 -29.65 11.59 -9.93
N GLY A 98 -30.50 10.58 -10.12
CA GLY A 98 -30.28 9.23 -9.60
C GLY A 98 -29.01 8.60 -10.17
N ASP A 99 -28.87 8.61 -11.50
CA ASP A 99 -27.75 8.02 -12.22
C ASP A 99 -26.42 8.72 -11.87
N LEU A 100 -26.40 10.05 -11.85
CA LEU A 100 -25.22 10.84 -11.43
C LEU A 100 -24.86 10.61 -9.96
N THR A 101 -25.85 10.39 -9.10
CA THR A 101 -25.60 10.06 -7.68
C THR A 101 -24.96 8.68 -7.54
N GLU A 102 -25.39 7.70 -8.34
CA GLU A 102 -24.78 6.37 -8.39
C GLU A 102 -23.35 6.44 -8.94
N GLU A 103 -23.14 7.14 -10.05
CA GLU A 103 -21.81 7.32 -10.64
C GLU A 103 -20.83 7.98 -9.65
N LEU A 104 -21.25 9.04 -8.97
CA LEU A 104 -20.44 9.71 -7.95
C LEU A 104 -20.15 8.80 -6.76
N ALA A 105 -21.09 7.92 -6.37
CA ALA A 105 -20.86 6.93 -5.32
C ALA A 105 -19.80 5.90 -5.74
N LEU A 106 -19.87 5.43 -6.99
CA LEU A 106 -18.89 4.51 -7.58
C LEU A 106 -17.50 5.17 -7.65
N GLU A 107 -17.40 6.40 -8.16
CA GLU A 107 -16.15 7.16 -8.26
C GLU A 107 -15.51 7.36 -6.88
N ARG A 108 -16.30 7.75 -5.87
CA ARG A 108 -15.82 7.90 -4.49
C ARG A 108 -15.32 6.57 -3.92
N SER A 109 -15.99 5.46 -4.22
CA SER A 109 -15.56 4.12 -3.77
C SER A 109 -14.23 3.72 -4.43
N ALA A 110 -14.05 3.98 -5.73
CA ALA A 110 -12.83 3.71 -6.46
C ALA A 110 -11.67 4.58 -5.94
N LYS A 111 -11.92 5.87 -5.70
CA LYS A 111 -10.93 6.80 -5.13
C LYS A 111 -10.47 6.38 -3.73
N ARG A 112 -11.37 5.83 -2.90
CA ARG A 112 -11.00 5.27 -1.58
C ARG A 112 -10.09 4.06 -1.72
N LYS A 113 -10.41 3.12 -2.63
CA LYS A 113 -9.56 1.95 -2.91
C LYS A 113 -8.17 2.37 -3.41
N LEU A 114 -8.11 3.31 -4.35
CA LEU A 114 -6.85 3.80 -4.89
C LEU A 114 -6.00 4.51 -3.81
N ARG A 115 -6.62 5.32 -2.94
CA ARG A 115 -5.93 5.93 -1.79
C ARG A 115 -5.41 4.88 -0.81
N SER A 116 -6.17 3.82 -0.55
CA SER A 116 -5.73 2.70 0.29
C SER A 116 -4.50 2.01 -0.29
N GLN A 117 -4.54 1.66 -1.57
CA GLN A 117 -3.41 1.05 -2.27
C GLN A 117 -2.18 1.97 -2.28
N LEU A 118 -2.37 3.27 -2.53
CA LEU A 118 -1.28 4.23 -2.49
C LEU A 118 -0.66 4.33 -1.09
N SER A 119 -1.48 4.33 -0.04
CA SER A 119 -1.01 4.33 1.35
C SER A 119 -0.24 3.05 1.69
N GLU A 120 -0.71 1.90 1.23
CA GLU A 120 -0.06 0.60 1.43
C GLU A 120 1.29 0.54 0.70
N THR A 121 1.34 0.92 -0.58
CA THR A 121 2.59 1.00 -1.35
C THR A 121 3.56 2.03 -0.76
N ALA A 122 3.04 3.16 -0.24
CA ALA A 122 3.87 4.15 0.44
C ALA A 122 4.48 3.59 1.73
N ALA A 123 3.71 2.85 2.53
CA ALA A 123 4.19 2.19 3.74
C ALA A 123 5.23 1.10 3.42
N GLU A 124 4.99 0.29 2.40
CA GLU A 124 5.94 -0.74 1.95
C GLU A 124 7.26 -0.12 1.48
N ARG A 125 7.19 0.97 0.69
CA ARG A 125 8.39 1.71 0.26
C ARG A 125 9.13 2.34 1.44
N ALA A 126 8.42 2.87 2.43
CA ALA A 126 9.03 3.40 3.64
C ALA A 126 9.75 2.30 4.44
N ALA A 127 9.12 1.13 4.57
CA ALA A 127 9.74 -0.03 5.22
C ALA A 127 10.98 -0.53 4.46
N LEU A 128 10.95 -0.54 3.12
CA LEU A 128 12.11 -0.90 2.31
C LEU A 128 13.26 0.09 2.49
N ARG A 129 12.98 1.41 2.53
CA ARG A 129 13.99 2.44 2.82
C ARG A 129 14.63 2.24 4.19
N ALA A 130 13.82 2.01 5.23
CA ALA A 130 14.32 1.73 6.57
C ALA A 130 15.23 0.49 6.62
N LYS A 131 14.89 -0.57 5.87
CA LYS A 131 15.74 -1.77 5.74
C LYS A 131 17.07 -1.45 5.07
N ARG A 132 17.07 -0.67 3.98
CA ARG A 132 18.28 -0.23 3.28
C ARG A 132 19.20 0.57 4.19
N GLU A 133 18.65 1.55 4.90
CA GLU A 133 19.39 2.36 5.87
C GLU A 133 19.99 1.50 7.00
N ALA A 134 19.24 0.53 7.51
CA ALA A 134 19.73 -0.39 8.54
C ALA A 134 20.88 -1.29 8.04
N VAL A 135 20.80 -1.79 6.80
CA VAL A 135 21.87 -2.55 6.15
C VAL A 135 23.10 -1.66 5.97
N ASN A 136 22.93 -0.47 5.37
CA ASN A 136 24.02 0.48 5.14
C ASN A 136 24.74 0.83 6.46
N ALA A 137 23.99 1.18 7.51
CA ALA A 137 24.55 1.51 8.82
C ALA A 137 25.23 0.32 9.51
N THR A 138 24.83 -0.91 9.21
CA THR A 138 25.44 -2.12 9.77
C THR A 138 26.72 -2.46 9.04
N THR A 139 26.71 -2.47 7.70
CA THR A 139 27.91 -2.64 6.88
C THR A 139 28.96 -1.61 7.27
N ASP A 140 28.61 -0.33 7.35
CA ASP A 140 29.50 0.75 7.77
C ASP A 140 30.18 0.51 9.13
N ARG A 141 29.42 0.00 10.12
CA ARG A 141 29.96 -0.31 11.45
C ARG A 141 30.91 -1.50 11.40
N ILE A 142 30.59 -2.51 10.60
CA ILE A 142 31.46 -3.67 10.37
C ILE A 142 32.74 -3.23 9.68
N SER A 143 32.64 -2.43 8.61
CA SER A 143 33.75 -1.86 7.86
C SER A 143 34.74 -1.08 8.72
N ARG A 144 34.22 -0.19 9.56
CA ARG A 144 35.04 0.58 10.52
C ARG A 144 35.71 -0.33 11.55
N ARG A 145 35.03 -1.39 12.01
CA ARG A 145 35.60 -2.36 12.95
C ARG A 145 36.67 -3.22 12.29
N ALA A 146 36.44 -3.69 11.08
CA ALA A 146 37.40 -4.48 10.29
C ALA A 146 38.68 -3.69 10.04
N THR A 147 38.56 -2.39 9.70
CA THR A 147 39.73 -1.51 9.53
C THR A 147 40.55 -1.37 10.82
N LYS A 148 39.87 -1.22 11.96
CA LYS A 148 40.53 -1.17 13.28
C LYS A 148 41.17 -2.52 13.65
N ALA A 149 40.51 -3.63 13.35
CA ALA A 149 41.00 -4.98 13.58
C ALA A 149 42.27 -5.25 12.74
N ALA A 150 42.22 -4.99 11.43
CA ALA A 150 43.37 -5.08 10.55
C ALA A 150 44.56 -4.24 11.04
N GLY A 151 44.29 -3.02 11.51
CA GLY A 151 45.31 -2.16 12.10
C GLY A 151 45.92 -2.71 13.39
N ARG A 152 45.11 -3.40 14.20
CA ARG A 152 45.52 -4.09 15.43
C ARG A 152 46.34 -5.34 15.13
N GLU A 153 45.94 -6.17 14.16
CA GLU A 153 46.70 -7.36 13.77
C GLU A 153 48.11 -6.99 13.31
N ILE A 154 48.24 -5.99 12.43
CA ILE A 154 49.58 -5.51 12.05
C ILE A 154 50.34 -4.92 13.24
N GLY A 155 49.64 -4.29 14.17
CA GLY A 155 50.24 -3.79 15.41
C GLY A 155 50.82 -4.92 16.26
N SER A 156 50.03 -5.96 16.55
CA SER A 156 50.46 -7.13 17.33
C SER A 156 51.61 -7.85 16.67
N MET A 157 51.69 -7.89 15.33
CA MET A 157 52.83 -8.50 14.64
C MET A 157 54.19 -7.98 15.14
N PHE A 158 54.30 -6.67 15.36
CA PHE A 158 55.55 -6.07 15.85
C PHE A 158 55.77 -6.31 17.36
N GLY A 159 54.70 -6.45 18.14
CA GLY A 159 54.78 -6.76 19.58
C GLY A 159 55.15 -8.23 19.84
N GLU A 160 54.63 -9.16 19.03
CA GLU A 160 54.88 -10.60 19.11
C GLU A 160 56.18 -11.03 18.43
N ALA A 161 56.75 -10.19 17.56
CA ALA A 161 58.06 -10.40 16.97
C ALA A 161 59.21 -10.42 17.99
N ILE A 162 58.93 -10.08 19.25
CA ILE A 162 59.82 -10.17 20.40
C ILE A 162 59.40 -11.42 21.21
N PRO A 163 60.03 -12.61 21.05
CA PRO A 163 61.31 -12.95 20.38
C PRO A 163 61.16 -13.49 18.93
N TYR A 164 62.23 -13.35 18.13
CA TYR A 164 62.33 -13.61 16.67
C TYR A 164 61.78 -14.96 16.15
N VAL A 165 61.65 -15.97 17.01
CA VAL A 165 61.36 -17.37 16.63
C VAL A 165 59.95 -17.56 16.03
N GLY A 166 59.04 -16.57 16.13
CA GLY A 166 57.68 -16.63 15.58
C GLY A 166 57.40 -15.78 14.33
N ILE A 167 58.31 -14.93 13.86
CA ILE A 167 57.96 -13.84 12.92
C ILE A 167 57.39 -14.35 11.59
N ALA A 168 57.94 -15.45 11.04
CA ALA A 168 57.44 -16.00 9.79
C ALA A 168 56.00 -16.56 9.91
N ILE A 169 55.66 -17.15 11.06
CA ILE A 169 54.31 -17.67 11.35
C ILE A 169 53.35 -16.49 11.53
N ILE A 170 53.76 -15.45 12.26
CA ILE A 170 52.99 -14.22 12.49
C ILE A 170 52.69 -13.51 11.17
N VAL A 171 53.70 -13.34 10.30
CA VAL A 171 53.54 -12.76 8.95
C VAL A 171 52.58 -13.58 8.10
N GLY A 172 52.71 -14.91 8.13
CA GLY A 172 51.80 -15.81 7.43
C GLY A 172 50.35 -15.68 7.90
N ALA A 173 50.12 -15.72 9.22
CA ALA A 173 48.80 -15.60 9.83
C ALA A 173 48.15 -14.24 9.51
N ALA A 174 48.88 -13.14 9.71
CA ALA A 174 48.37 -11.79 9.41
C ALA A 174 48.06 -11.60 7.91
N THR A 175 48.83 -12.23 7.02
CA THR A 175 48.54 -12.19 5.58
C THR A 175 47.23 -12.89 5.25
N LEU A 176 46.97 -14.06 5.84
CA LEU A 176 45.71 -14.78 5.66
C LEU A 176 44.53 -14.00 6.26
N GLU A 177 44.69 -13.46 7.47
CA GLU A 177 43.65 -12.68 8.14
C GLU A 177 43.28 -11.41 7.36
N LEU A 178 44.26 -10.66 6.85
CA LEU A 178 43.99 -9.49 6.02
C LEU A 178 43.35 -9.84 4.68
N ASN A 179 43.72 -10.99 4.10
CA ASN A 179 43.09 -11.48 2.88
C ASN A 179 41.61 -11.82 3.13
N ASP A 180 41.31 -12.53 4.22
CA ASP A 180 39.94 -12.90 4.58
C ASP A 180 39.11 -11.68 4.99
N LEU A 181 39.71 -10.69 5.68
CA LEU A 181 39.08 -9.40 5.96
C LEU A 181 38.76 -8.64 4.66
N CYS A 182 39.70 -8.57 3.71
CA CYS A 182 39.44 -7.93 2.42
C CYS A 182 38.31 -8.64 1.65
N ALA A 183 38.26 -9.97 1.66
CA ALA A 183 37.18 -10.74 1.05
C ALA A 183 35.83 -10.43 1.72
N THR A 184 35.78 -10.45 3.06
CA THR A 184 34.59 -10.10 3.84
C THR A 184 34.08 -8.69 3.51
N MET A 185 34.98 -7.72 3.37
CA MET A 185 34.64 -6.34 3.04
C MET A 185 34.04 -6.21 1.64
N LYS A 186 34.56 -6.95 0.66
CA LYS A 186 33.98 -7.02 -0.70
C LYS A 186 32.58 -7.64 -0.68
N ASP A 187 32.37 -8.69 0.12
CA ASP A 187 31.05 -9.30 0.25
C ASP A 187 30.03 -8.36 0.91
N MET A 188 30.46 -7.56 1.90
CA MET A 188 29.62 -6.53 2.51
C MET A 188 29.29 -5.38 1.56
N GLN A 189 30.22 -4.99 0.69
CA GLN A 189 29.98 -4.01 -0.38
C GLN A 189 28.96 -4.56 -1.38
N LYS A 190 29.10 -5.82 -1.80
CA LYS A 190 28.13 -6.49 -2.66
C LYS A 190 26.75 -6.59 -2.01
N LEU A 191 26.68 -6.85 -0.71
CA LEU A 191 25.43 -6.83 0.04
C LEU A 191 24.79 -5.44 0.01
N ARG A 192 25.56 -4.36 0.22
CA ARG A 192 25.06 -2.98 0.10
C ARG A 192 24.48 -2.72 -1.28
N GLU A 193 25.19 -3.08 -2.35
CA GLU A 193 24.75 -2.87 -3.74
C GLU A 193 23.43 -3.57 -4.07
N ILE A 194 23.18 -4.76 -3.50
CA ILE A 194 21.91 -5.48 -3.67
C ILE A 194 20.74 -4.70 -3.06
N PHE A 195 20.95 -4.07 -1.91
CA PHE A 195 19.91 -3.30 -1.21
C PHE A 195 19.79 -1.87 -1.75
N ASP A 196 20.90 -1.28 -2.18
CA ASP A 196 21.03 0.10 -2.61
C ASP A 196 22.01 0.18 -3.81
N PRO A 197 21.50 0.02 -5.04
CA PRO A 197 22.34 0.01 -6.25
C PRO A 197 23.09 1.31 -6.50
N ASP A 198 22.62 2.42 -5.93
CA ASP A 198 23.22 3.74 -6.04
C ASP A 198 24.17 4.04 -4.86
N ALA A 199 24.43 3.06 -3.99
CA ALA A 199 25.31 3.23 -2.84
C ALA A 199 26.74 3.57 -3.30
N ALA A 200 27.30 4.62 -2.71
CA ALA A 200 28.70 4.97 -2.91
C ALA A 200 29.61 3.79 -2.47
N PRO A 201 30.75 3.58 -3.16
CA PRO A 201 31.74 2.59 -2.75
C PRO A 201 32.22 2.87 -1.32
N ASP A 202 32.32 1.83 -0.50
CA ASP A 202 32.88 1.96 0.85
C ASP A 202 34.42 2.08 0.79
N GLU A 203 34.94 3.27 1.10
CA GLU A 203 36.38 3.56 1.14
C GLU A 203 37.16 2.65 2.09
N ASN A 204 36.50 2.08 3.11
CA ASN A 204 37.14 1.14 4.02
C ASN A 204 37.49 -0.19 3.32
N VAL A 205 36.75 -0.58 2.26
CA VAL A 205 37.07 -1.77 1.45
C VAL A 205 38.41 -1.58 0.79
N THR A 206 38.61 -0.44 0.11
CA THR A 206 39.89 -0.10 -0.51
C THR A 206 40.99 0.03 0.53
N THR A 207 40.68 0.65 1.67
CA THR A 207 41.64 0.81 2.77
C THR A 207 42.16 -0.54 3.25
N VAL A 208 41.27 -1.48 3.65
CA VAL A 208 41.66 -2.79 4.17
C VAL A 208 42.38 -3.62 3.10
N CYS A 209 41.88 -3.64 1.87
CA CYS A 209 42.50 -4.40 0.79
C CYS A 209 43.83 -3.83 0.29
N ALA A 210 44.13 -2.55 0.56
CA ALA A 210 45.41 -1.91 0.22
C ALA A 210 46.47 -2.04 1.32
N ILE A 211 46.12 -2.61 2.48
CA ILE A 211 47.06 -2.83 3.56
C ILE A 211 48.13 -3.83 3.12
N LYS A 212 49.39 -3.43 3.26
CA LYS A 212 50.55 -4.31 3.01
C LYS A 212 51.07 -4.90 4.31
N VAL A 213 51.21 -6.22 4.33
CA VAL A 213 51.89 -6.92 5.42
C VAL A 213 53.40 -6.69 5.30
N PRO A 214 54.07 -6.19 6.34
CA PRO A 214 55.53 -6.06 6.34
C PRO A 214 56.22 -7.41 6.27
N THR A 215 57.39 -7.49 5.64
CA THR A 215 58.16 -8.74 5.60
C THR A 215 58.81 -9.04 6.96
N LYS A 216 59.23 -10.29 7.17
CA LYS A 216 59.94 -10.69 8.40
C LYS A 216 61.20 -9.86 8.64
N GLU A 217 61.92 -9.48 7.58
CA GLU A 217 63.14 -8.67 7.64
C GLU A 217 62.80 -7.23 8.04
N GLU A 218 61.74 -6.66 7.48
CA GLU A 218 61.29 -5.30 7.81
C GLU A 218 60.83 -5.20 9.27
N ILE A 219 60.10 -6.21 9.76
CA ILE A 219 59.68 -6.30 11.16
C ILE A 219 60.90 -6.39 12.06
N TRP A 220 61.83 -7.31 11.76
CA TRP A 220 63.03 -7.51 12.55
C TRP A 220 63.92 -6.27 12.62
N ALA A 221 64.18 -5.63 11.47
CA ALA A 221 64.98 -4.42 11.41
C ALA A 221 64.37 -3.29 12.26
N LYS A 222 63.05 -3.12 12.19
CA LYS A 222 62.34 -2.06 12.94
C LYS A 222 62.30 -2.33 14.45
N VAL A 223 62.02 -3.57 14.84
CA VAL A 223 61.99 -4.01 16.25
C VAL A 223 63.38 -3.90 16.88
N LYS A 224 64.43 -4.34 16.18
CA LYS A 224 65.82 -4.27 16.67
C LYS A 224 66.32 -2.84 16.77
N ALA A 225 65.99 -1.98 15.81
CA ALA A 225 66.46 -0.59 15.78
C ALA A 225 65.79 0.29 16.83
N SER A 226 64.49 0.10 17.09
CA SER A 226 63.70 1.02 17.93
C SER A 226 62.56 0.30 18.67
N PRO A 227 62.87 -0.61 19.61
CA PRO A 227 61.85 -1.42 20.30
C PRO A 227 60.85 -0.59 21.11
N ARG A 228 61.29 0.54 21.70
CA ARG A 228 60.41 1.47 22.42
C ARG A 228 59.43 2.18 21.49
N GLU A 229 59.89 2.66 20.33
CA GLU A 229 59.02 3.31 19.33
C GLU A 229 57.97 2.34 18.79
N VAL A 230 58.38 1.10 18.53
CA VAL A 230 57.48 0.03 18.12
C VAL A 230 56.41 -0.21 19.19
N TRP A 231 56.81 -0.37 20.47
CA TRP A 231 55.88 -0.60 21.58
C TRP A 231 54.84 0.50 21.72
N GLU A 232 55.27 1.77 21.67
CA GLU A 232 54.34 2.92 21.74
C GLU A 232 53.39 2.95 20.53
N GLY A 233 53.86 2.55 19.35
CA GLY A 233 53.02 2.39 18.16
C GLY A 233 51.95 1.29 18.31
N VAL A 234 52.27 0.19 19.00
CA VAL A 234 51.30 -0.87 19.33
C VAL A 234 50.33 -0.38 20.41
N LYS A 235 50.83 0.26 21.47
CA LYS A 235 50.03 0.81 22.57
C LYS A 235 49.03 1.86 22.11
N ALA A 236 49.37 2.67 21.11
CA ALA A 236 48.44 3.61 20.47
C ALA A 236 47.21 2.92 19.84
N LYS A 237 47.34 1.65 19.43
CA LYS A 237 46.26 0.84 18.85
C LYS A 237 45.63 -0.14 19.86
N MET A 238 46.36 -0.45 20.93
CA MET A 238 45.97 -1.35 22.01
C MET A 238 46.29 -0.66 23.36
N PRO A 239 45.44 0.28 23.81
CA PRO A 239 45.75 1.14 24.96
C PRO A 239 45.85 0.39 26.29
N ASP A 240 45.29 -0.81 26.36
CA ASP A 240 45.33 -1.67 27.56
C ASP A 240 46.69 -2.37 27.76
N LEU A 241 47.67 -2.15 26.87
CA LEU A 241 49.01 -2.70 27.02
C LEU A 241 49.77 -2.06 28.19
N PRO A 242 50.60 -2.84 28.91
CA PRO A 242 51.46 -2.33 29.97
C PRO A 242 52.48 -1.31 29.46
N GLU A 243 53.12 -0.59 30.38
CA GLU A 243 54.23 0.31 30.03
C GLU A 243 55.41 -0.46 29.44
N PHE A 244 56.21 0.23 28.60
CA PHE A 244 57.35 -0.38 27.95
C PHE A 244 58.34 -0.90 29.00
N PRO A 245 58.66 -2.20 29.00
CA PRO A 245 59.51 -2.75 30.05
C PRO A 245 60.97 -2.30 29.87
N GLU A 246 61.59 -1.90 30.98
CA GLU A 246 63.01 -1.55 31.03
C GLU A 246 63.87 -2.80 31.15
N PHE A 247 64.13 -3.45 30.01
CA PHE A 247 65.07 -4.56 29.91
C PHE A 247 66.39 -4.12 29.28
N ASP A 248 67.47 -4.88 29.54
CA ASP A 248 68.69 -4.81 28.74
C ASP A 248 68.44 -5.47 27.38
N TRP A 249 67.84 -4.69 26.49
CA TRP A 249 67.52 -5.11 25.14
C TRP A 249 68.78 -5.55 24.37
N SER A 250 69.94 -4.96 24.64
CA SER A 250 71.19 -5.33 23.97
C SER A 250 71.61 -6.76 24.33
N GLY A 251 71.58 -7.12 25.61
CA GLY A 251 71.82 -8.48 26.10
C GLY A 251 70.78 -9.48 25.58
N ILE A 252 69.51 -9.08 25.52
CA ILE A 252 68.43 -9.92 24.95
C ILE A 252 68.67 -10.19 23.46
N TRP A 253 69.07 -9.20 22.66
CA TRP A 253 69.34 -9.40 21.24
C TRP A 253 70.50 -10.35 20.99
N THR A 254 71.61 -10.19 21.73
CA THR A 254 72.76 -11.11 21.63
C THR A 254 72.37 -12.54 22.00
N SER A 255 71.58 -12.71 23.06
CA SER A 255 71.08 -14.03 23.50
C SER A 255 70.14 -14.68 22.48
N ILE A 256 69.30 -13.90 21.80
CA ILE A 256 68.40 -14.39 20.75
C ILE A 256 69.20 -14.77 19.50
N GLU A 257 70.19 -13.97 19.10
CA GLU A 257 71.05 -14.28 17.95
C GLU A 257 71.85 -15.57 18.19
N ASP A 258 72.49 -15.68 19.34
CA ASP A 258 73.26 -16.87 19.73
C ASP A 258 72.37 -18.11 19.89
N GLY A 259 71.18 -17.96 20.49
CA GLY A 259 70.20 -19.04 20.67
C GLY A 259 69.55 -19.49 19.35
N ALA A 260 69.31 -18.55 18.42
CA ALA A 260 68.79 -18.86 17.10
C ALA A 260 69.84 -19.58 16.25
N ILE A 261 71.11 -19.14 16.29
CA ILE A 261 72.23 -19.82 15.61
C ILE A 261 72.41 -21.23 16.18
N GLY A 262 72.41 -21.38 17.51
CA GLY A 262 72.50 -22.69 18.17
C GLY A 262 71.34 -23.63 17.84
N SER A 263 70.11 -23.12 17.79
CA SER A 263 68.92 -23.92 17.41
C SER A 263 68.94 -24.31 15.94
N LEU A 264 69.43 -23.43 15.05
CA LEU A 264 69.54 -23.69 13.62
C LEU A 264 70.66 -24.69 13.31
N ASP A 265 71.76 -24.66 14.06
CA ASP A 265 72.83 -25.66 13.99
C ASP A 265 72.37 -27.01 14.56
N THR A 266 71.60 -27.01 15.64
CA THR A 266 70.97 -28.23 16.17
C THR A 266 69.99 -28.84 15.16
N LEU A 267 69.15 -28.03 14.49
CA LEU A 267 68.25 -28.51 13.44
C LEU A 267 69.00 -29.01 12.19
N LYS A 268 70.11 -28.37 11.82
CA LYS A 268 70.99 -28.84 10.74
C LYS A 268 71.72 -30.13 11.11
N ASP A 269 72.08 -30.32 12.37
CA ASP A 269 72.74 -31.53 12.86
C ASP A 269 71.74 -32.68 12.97
N VAL A 270 70.53 -32.43 13.48
CA VAL A 270 69.41 -33.38 13.46
C VAL A 270 69.10 -33.77 12.01
N SER A 271 68.97 -32.81 11.07
CA SER A 271 68.71 -33.15 9.67
C SER A 271 69.85 -33.96 9.03
N ARG A 272 71.12 -33.64 9.31
CA ARG A 272 72.29 -34.43 8.87
C ARG A 272 72.30 -35.83 9.47
N GLN A 273 71.91 -35.99 10.72
CA GLN A 273 71.86 -37.27 11.42
C GLN A 273 70.66 -38.12 10.95
N THR A 274 69.51 -37.50 10.69
CA THR A 274 68.35 -38.11 10.04
C THR A 274 68.65 -38.51 8.60
N LEU A 275 69.37 -37.70 7.81
CA LEU A 275 69.77 -38.05 6.44
C LEU A 275 70.78 -39.20 6.38
N LYS A 276 71.71 -39.28 7.35
CA LYS A 276 72.62 -40.44 7.49
C LYS A 276 71.89 -41.71 7.95
N GLY A 277 70.87 -41.58 8.82
CA GLY A 277 69.99 -42.70 9.19
C GLY A 277 68.99 -43.09 8.08
N ALA A 278 68.64 -42.14 7.21
CA ALA A 278 67.70 -42.34 6.11
C ALA A 278 68.32 -43.11 4.93
N SER A 279 69.64 -43.21 4.78
CA SER A 279 70.23 -44.04 3.71
C SER A 279 69.93 -45.53 3.88
N ILE A 280 69.68 -45.98 5.12
CA ILE A 280 69.26 -47.35 5.45
C ILE A 280 67.74 -47.54 5.26
N THR A 281 66.97 -46.44 5.28
CA THR A 281 65.49 -46.45 5.22
C THR A 281 64.94 -46.10 3.84
N ALA A 282 65.69 -45.35 3.02
CA ALA A 282 65.35 -44.95 1.67
C ALA A 282 65.05 -46.16 0.77
N ASP A 283 65.81 -47.25 0.91
CA ASP A 283 65.61 -48.48 0.13
C ASP A 283 64.25 -49.17 0.45
N ARG A 284 63.76 -49.01 1.69
CA ARG A 284 62.47 -49.55 2.15
C ARG A 284 61.29 -48.64 1.80
N VAL A 285 61.51 -47.33 1.79
CA VAL A 285 60.51 -46.31 1.44
C VAL A 285 60.28 -46.23 -0.07
N THR A 286 61.33 -46.35 -0.89
CA THR A 286 61.20 -46.33 -2.37
C THR A 286 60.35 -47.49 -2.89
N LYS A 287 60.32 -48.62 -2.15
CA LYS A 287 59.47 -49.78 -2.47
C LYS A 287 57.99 -49.53 -2.17
N ARG A 288 57.66 -48.77 -1.11
CA ARG A 288 56.27 -48.38 -0.77
C ARG A 288 55.74 -47.18 -1.57
N VAL A 289 56.61 -46.25 -1.96
CA VAL A 289 56.22 -45.06 -2.74
C VAL A 289 55.70 -45.43 -4.14
N LYS A 290 56.13 -46.58 -4.69
CA LYS A 290 55.60 -47.09 -5.97
C LYS A 290 54.13 -47.57 -5.90
N GLU A 291 53.57 -47.79 -4.72
CA GLU A 291 52.18 -48.25 -4.52
C GLU A 291 51.21 -47.08 -4.23
N ILE A 292 51.71 -45.85 -4.10
CA ILE A 292 50.94 -44.65 -3.75
C ILE A 292 50.09 -44.07 -4.92
N PRO A 293 50.49 -44.17 -6.22
CA PRO A 293 49.68 -43.61 -7.30
C PRO A 293 48.26 -44.21 -7.40
N ASP A 294 48.12 -45.50 -7.09
CA ASP A 294 46.83 -46.20 -7.17
C ASP A 294 45.90 -45.83 -5.99
N LEU A 295 46.46 -45.44 -4.84
CA LEU A 295 45.72 -44.99 -3.66
C LEU A 295 45.24 -43.54 -3.75
N LEU A 296 45.92 -42.69 -4.52
CA LEU A 296 45.57 -41.28 -4.69
C LEU A 296 44.52 -41.05 -5.78
N LEU A 297 44.40 -41.95 -6.76
CA LEU A 297 43.36 -41.86 -7.79
C LEU A 297 41.97 -42.19 -7.25
N ASP A 298 41.87 -43.10 -6.27
CA ASP A 298 40.61 -43.51 -5.64
C ASP A 298 40.01 -42.42 -4.73
N TRP A 299 40.87 -41.59 -4.12
CA TRP A 299 40.45 -40.51 -3.22
C TRP A 299 39.98 -39.23 -3.94
N TRP A 300 40.18 -39.14 -5.26
CA TRP A 300 39.86 -37.95 -6.05
C TRP A 300 38.58 -38.10 -6.89
N SER A 301 37.91 -39.26 -6.83
CA SER A 301 36.73 -39.58 -7.65
C SER A 301 35.40 -39.74 -6.89
N ASP A 302 35.37 -39.46 -5.58
CA ASP A 302 34.14 -39.32 -4.77
C ASP A 302 34.03 -37.88 -4.22
#